data_AF-A0A9X6TYZ5-F1
#
_entry.id   AF-A0A9X6TYZ5-F1
#
_cell.length_a   1.000
_cell.length_b   1.000
_cell.length_c   1.000
_cell.angle_alpha   90.00
_cell.angle_beta   90.00
_cell.angle_gamma   90.00
#
_symmetry.space_group_name_H-M   'P 1'
#
loop_
_entity.id
_entity.type
_entity.pdbx_description
1 polymer ?
#
loop_
_entity_poly.entity_id
_entity_poly.type
_entity_poly.pdbx_seq_one_letter_code
_entity_poly.pdbx_strand_id
1 'polypeptide(L)'
;MFLCNLFRCSGGVCSIFKNLQPGEVVTVTGKSGNIIGPVVFTNFNPNTCIVTLEEENSITPPTISITKISCKEIESVTFSS
;
A
#
# COMPACT_ATOMS: atom_id res chain seq x y z
N MET A 1 -17.49 -4.15 -27.63
CA MET A 1 -17.65 -3.63 -26.25
C MET A 1 -17.23 -4.75 -25.29
N PHE A 2 -16.68 -4.47 -24.10
CA PHE A 2 -16.24 -5.42 -23.05
C PHE A 2 -14.75 -5.81 -22.93
N LEU A 3 -13.81 -4.87 -23.09
CA LEU A 3 -12.43 -5.02 -22.55
C LEU A 3 -12.17 -4.20 -21.27
N CYS A 4 -13.15 -3.43 -20.77
CA CYS A 4 -12.95 -2.53 -19.62
C CYS A 4 -12.81 -3.23 -18.25
N ASN A 5 -12.85 -4.57 -18.17
CA ASN A 5 -12.86 -5.31 -16.90
C ASN A 5 -11.52 -5.95 -16.50
N LEU A 6 -10.46 -5.84 -17.32
CA LEU A 6 -9.17 -6.50 -17.08
C LEU A 6 -8.22 -5.74 -16.15
N PHE A 7 -8.47 -4.45 -15.86
CA PHE A 7 -7.64 -3.67 -14.93
C PHE A 7 -8.48 -3.17 -13.76
N ARG A 8 -8.87 -4.09 -12.86
CA ARG A 8 -9.56 -3.70 -11.62
C ARG A 8 -8.75 -2.71 -10.79
N CYS A 9 -7.42 -2.82 -10.83
CA CYS A 9 -6.48 -1.92 -10.17
C CYS A 9 -5.76 -1.08 -11.23
N SER A 10 -6.45 -0.07 -11.74
CA SER A 10 -5.87 0.93 -12.64
C SER A 10 -5.26 2.09 -11.84
N GLY A 11 -4.19 2.67 -12.36
CA GLY A 11 -3.52 3.86 -11.78
C GLY A 11 -2.01 3.67 -11.57
N GLY A 12 -1.30 4.79 -11.56
CA GLY A 12 0.16 4.80 -11.35
C GLY A 12 0.55 4.19 -10.01
N VAL A 13 -0.15 4.56 -8.94
CA VAL A 13 0.12 4.03 -7.58
C VAL A 13 -0.11 2.52 -7.49
N CYS A 14 -1.22 2.01 -8.04
CA CYS A 14 -1.46 0.57 -8.09
C CYS A 14 -0.36 -0.17 -8.88
N SER A 15 0.20 0.48 -9.90
CA SER A 15 1.32 -0.07 -10.68
C SER A 15 2.63 -0.10 -9.89
N ILE A 16 2.84 0.87 -8.99
CA ILE A 16 3.98 0.85 -8.05
C ILE A 16 3.88 -0.39 -7.16
N PHE A 17 2.77 -0.56 -6.43
CA PHE A 17 2.62 -1.70 -5.51
C PHE A 17 2.59 -3.06 -6.20
N LYS A 18 2.17 -3.13 -7.47
CA LYS A 18 2.25 -4.37 -8.25
C LYS A 18 3.69 -4.83 -8.51
N ASN A 19 4.63 -3.89 -8.59
CA ASN A 19 6.03 -4.16 -8.90
C ASN A 19 6.96 -4.01 -7.67
N LEU A 20 6.42 -3.53 -6.55
CA LEU A 20 7.18 -3.35 -5.32
C LEU A 20 7.46 -4.71 -4.67
N GLN A 21 8.66 -4.88 -4.11
CA GLN A 21 9.02 -6.10 -3.41
C GLN A 21 8.57 -6.02 -1.94
N PRO A 22 7.97 -7.08 -1.37
CA PRO A 22 7.71 -7.15 0.07
C PRO A 22 8.98 -6.92 0.89
N GLY A 23 8.87 -6.16 1.98
CA GLY A 23 9.99 -5.76 2.85
C GLY A 23 10.44 -4.31 2.66
N GLU A 24 10.02 -3.66 1.57
CA GLU A 24 10.33 -2.25 1.30
C GLU A 24 9.65 -1.32 2.32
N VAL A 25 10.41 -0.35 2.84
CA VAL A 25 9.89 0.66 3.76
C VAL A 25 9.35 1.85 2.95
N VAL A 26 8.08 2.14 3.15
CA VAL A 26 7.37 3.18 2.42
C VAL A 26 6.58 4.08 3.34
N THR A 27 6.37 5.32 2.90
CA THR A 27 5.36 6.22 3.44
C THR A 27 4.28 6.43 2.39
N VAL A 28 3.03 6.21 2.79
CA VAL A 28 1.85 6.26 1.93
C VAL A 28 1.03 7.47 2.29
N THR A 29 0.71 8.31 1.30
CA THR A 29 -0.21 9.44 1.47
C THR A 29 -1.53 9.08 0.81
N GLY A 30 -2.60 9.03 1.60
CA GLY A 30 -3.97 8.82 1.12
C GLY A 30 -4.57 10.09 0.51
N LYS A 31 -5.58 9.93 -0.34
CA LYS A 31 -6.29 11.03 -1.02
C LYS A 31 -6.99 12.02 -0.09
N SER A 32 -7.29 11.61 1.14
CA SER A 32 -7.84 12.51 2.17
C SER A 32 -6.75 13.32 2.89
N GLY A 33 -5.48 13.15 2.49
CA GLY A 33 -4.32 13.80 3.12
C GLY A 33 -3.76 13.04 4.33
N ASN A 34 -4.30 11.86 4.67
CA ASN A 34 -3.76 11.04 5.74
C ASN A 34 -2.42 10.42 5.33
N ILE A 35 -1.45 10.39 6.25
CA ILE A 35 -0.13 9.82 6.02
C ILE A 35 0.02 8.56 6.87
N ILE A 36 0.49 7.47 6.25
CA ILE A 36 0.74 6.16 6.89
C ILE A 36 2.20 5.81 6.60
N GLY A 37 3.07 5.90 7.59
CA GLY A 37 4.49 5.61 7.40
C GLY A 37 5.39 6.25 8.46
N PRO A 38 6.63 5.73 8.60
CA PRO A 38 7.23 4.66 7.80
C PRO A 38 6.67 3.27 8.14
N VAL A 39 6.27 2.51 7.11
CA VAL A 39 5.69 1.16 7.26
C VAL A 39 6.31 0.20 6.24
N VAL A 40 6.31 -1.09 6.55
CA VAL A 40 6.80 -2.14 5.68
C VAL A 40 5.68 -2.58 4.74
N PHE A 41 5.94 -2.54 3.43
CA PHE A 41 5.05 -3.15 2.46
C PHE A 41 5.18 -4.67 2.51
N THR A 42 4.06 -5.39 2.68
CA THR A 42 4.09 -6.86 2.80
C THR A 42 3.43 -7.57 1.63
N ASN A 43 2.34 -7.03 1.08
CA ASN A 43 1.62 -7.69 -0.01
C ASN A 43 0.71 -6.73 -0.79
N PHE A 44 0.53 -7.02 -2.08
CA PHE A 44 -0.49 -6.40 -2.92
C PHE A 44 -1.38 -7.46 -3.58
N ASN A 45 -2.69 -7.35 -3.38
CA ASN A 45 -3.67 -8.23 -4.02
C ASN A 45 -4.25 -7.57 -5.29
N PRO A 46 -3.91 -8.07 -6.50
CA PRO A 46 -4.37 -7.48 -7.76
C PRO A 46 -5.86 -7.73 -8.06
N ASN A 47 -6.52 -8.64 -7.34
CA ASN A 47 -7.95 -8.91 -7.52
C ASN A 47 -8.82 -7.92 -6.73
N THR A 48 -8.33 -7.47 -5.57
CA THR A 48 -9.05 -6.55 -4.66
C THR A 48 -8.46 -5.14 -4.60
N CYS A 49 -7.27 -4.94 -5.20
CA CYS A 49 -6.50 -3.70 -5.15
C CYS A 49 -6.04 -3.30 -3.75
N ILE A 50 -5.97 -4.26 -2.84
CA ILE A 50 -5.58 -4.01 -1.44
C ILE A 50 -4.07 -4.14 -1.31
N VAL A 51 -3.47 -3.08 -0.76
CA VAL A 51 -2.10 -3.03 -0.24
C VAL A 51 -2.15 -3.40 1.24
N THR A 52 -1.28 -4.29 1.66
CA THR A 52 -1.06 -4.65 3.06
C THR A 52 0.25 -4.04 3.51
N LEU A 53 0.18 -3.26 4.58
CA LEU A 53 1.29 -2.56 5.21
C LEU A 53 1.39 -3.04 6.65
N GLU A 54 2.61 -3.13 7.15
CA GLU A 54 2.91 -3.57 8.51
C GLU A 54 3.76 -2.52 9.21
N GLU A 55 3.39 -2.22 10.46
CA GLU A 55 4.12 -1.32 11.34
C GLU A 55 4.46 -2.06 12.63
N GLU A 56 5.75 -2.15 12.94
CA GLU A 56 6.23 -2.61 14.23
C GLU A 56 6.23 -1.45 15.22
N ASN A 57 5.42 -1.56 16.27
CA ASN A 57 5.41 -0.57 17.33
C ASN A 57 6.34 -0.99 18.46
N SER A 58 7.28 -0.10 18.82
CA SER A 58 8.27 -0.34 19.88
C SER A 58 7.71 -0.24 21.31
N ILE A 59 6.39 -0.26 21.47
CA ILE A 59 5.74 -0.32 22.79
C ILE A 59 5.96 -1.70 23.39
N THR A 60 6.09 -1.83 24.72
CA THR A 60 6.28 -3.12 25.39
C THR A 60 4.95 -3.60 25.99
N PRO A 61 4.47 -4.82 25.65
CA PRO A 61 5.07 -5.78 24.71
C PRO A 61 4.93 -5.31 23.25
N PRO A 62 5.87 -5.71 22.36
CA PRO A 62 5.85 -5.31 20.96
C PRO A 62 4.53 -5.69 20.31
N THR A 63 3.93 -4.75 19.59
CA THR A 63 2.70 -4.96 18.83
C THR A 63 2.94 -4.74 17.36
N ILE A 64 2.25 -5.52 16.55
CA ILE A 64 2.26 -5.41 15.09
C ILE A 64 0.93 -4.81 14.67
N SER A 65 0.97 -3.70 13.94
CA SER A 65 -0.20 -3.09 13.33
C SER A 65 -0.25 -3.46 11.85
N ILE A 66 -1.35 -4.07 11.40
CA ILE A 66 -1.58 -4.42 10.00
C ILE A 66 -2.59 -3.44 9.41
N THR A 67 -2.14 -2.65 8.44
CA THR A 67 -2.99 -1.72 7.71
C THR A 67 -3.33 -2.28 6.33
N LYS A 68 -4.61 -2.33 5.99
CA LYS A 68 -5.10 -2.73 4.67
C LYS A 68 -5.78 -1.54 4.01
N ILE A 69 -5.22 -1.07 2.90
CA ILE A 69 -5.72 0.11 2.18
C ILE A 69 -5.81 -0.19 0.69
N SER A 70 -6.83 0.34 0.02
CA SER A 70 -6.96 0.23 -1.43
C SER A 70 -5.92 1.13 -2.10
N CYS A 71 -5.18 0.62 -3.10
CA CYS A 71 -4.25 1.43 -3.89
C CYS A 71 -4.94 2.58 -4.65
N LYS A 72 -6.28 2.54 -4.76
CA LYS A 72 -7.09 3.61 -5.34
C LYS A 72 -7.32 4.77 -4.38
N GLU A 73 -7.17 4.55 -3.08
CA GLU A 73 -7.29 5.60 -2.05
C GLU A 73 -5.94 6.23 -1.72
N ILE A 74 -4.86 5.72 -2.33
CA ILE A 74 -3.52 6.26 -2.19
C ILE A 74 -3.26 7.28 -3.30
N GLU A 75 -2.73 8.43 -2.92
CA GLU A 75 -2.33 9.50 -3.82
C GLU A 75 -0.85 9.41 -4.18
N SER A 76 0.02 9.12 -3.21
CA SER A 76 1.46 8.98 -3.44
C SER A 76 2.13 7.96 -2.52
N VAL A 77 3.28 7.48 -2.97
CA VAL A 77 4.17 6.59 -2.23
C VAL A 77 5.55 7.22 -2.22
N THR A 78 6.12 7.36 -1.04
CA THR A 78 7.47 7.88 -0.82
C THR A 78 8.35 6.76 -0.31
N PHE A 79 9.53 6.61 -0.90
CA PHE A 79 10.52 5.61 -0.49
C PHE A 79 11.56 6.27 0.41
N SER A 80 11.89 5.63 1.52
CA SER A 80 12.98 6.05 2.40
C SER A 80 14.29 5.48 1.86
N SER A 81 15.18 6.34 1.35
CA SER A 81 16.53 6.00 0.88
C SER A 81 17.57 6.16 1.98
#